data_AF-A0A3C0ZXR9-F1
#
_entry.id   AF-A0A3C0ZXR9-F1
#
_cell.length_a   1.000
_cell.length_b   1.000
_cell.length_c   1.000
_cell.angle_alpha   90.00
_cell.angle_beta   90.00
_cell.angle_gamma   90.00
#
_symmetry.space_group_name_H-M   'P 1'
#
loop_
_entity.id
_entity.type
_entity.pdbx_description
1 polymer ?
#
loop_
_entity_poly.entity_id
_entity_poly.type
_entity_poly.pdbx_seq_one_letter_code
_entity_poly.pdbx_strand_id
1 'polypeptide(L)' 'GYRKALRLMKQAEKFGRPVICFVDTSGAYCGIGAEERGQGQAIAENLLEMSTLCVPIISILIG' A
#
# COMPACT_ATOMS: atom_id res chain seq x y z
N GLY A 1 5.46 6.43 -2.46
CA GLY A 1 4.09 5.96 -2.18
C GLY A 1 4.11 4.78 -1.24
N TYR A 2 4.49 3.61 -1.75
CA TYR A 2 4.40 2.31 -1.06
C TYR A 2 4.93 2.30 0.39
N ARG A 3 6.22 2.60 0.61
CA ARG A 3 6.80 2.58 1.97
C ARG A 3 6.09 3.52 2.96
N LYS A 4 5.57 4.67 2.48
CA LYS A 4 4.79 5.62 3.29
C LYS A 4 3.41 5.03 3.63
N ALA A 5 2.74 4.40 2.68
CA ALA A 5 1.46 3.75 2.89
C ALA A 5 1.58 2.62 3.94
N LEU A 6 2.57 1.75 3.77
CA LEU A 6 2.84 0.66 4.71
C LEU A 6 3.10 1.16 6.13
N ARG A 7 3.87 2.24 6.30
CA ARG A 7 4.09 2.86 7.61
C ARG A 7 2.79 3.33 8.28
N LEU A 8 1.86 3.91 7.49
CA LEU A 8 0.56 4.35 8.00
C LEU A 8 -0.35 3.16 8.35
N MET A 9 -0.30 2.10 7.56
CA MET A 9 -1.05 0.86 7.82
C MET A 9 -0.60 0.18 9.13
N LYS A 10 0.71 0.05 9.35
CA LYS A 10 1.25 -0.46 10.64
C LYS A 10 0.87 0.43 11.82
N GLN A 11 0.77 1.74 11.60
CA GLN A 11 0.28 2.66 12.63
C GLN A 11 -1.21 2.44 12.92
N ALA A 12 -2.03 2.23 11.89
CA ALA A 12 -3.45 1.92 12.05
C ALA A 12 -3.64 0.62 12.85
N GLU A 13 -2.88 -0.42 12.52
CA GLU A 13 -2.85 -1.69 13.25
C GLU A 13 -2.45 -1.51 14.72
N LYS A 14 -1.37 -0.78 15.01
CA LYS A 14 -0.92 -0.50 16.38
C LYS A 14 -2.01 0.09 17.28
N PHE A 15 -2.91 0.90 16.69
CA PHE A 15 -3.98 1.57 17.43
C PHE A 15 -5.37 0.96 17.17
N GLY A 16 -5.45 -0.20 16.52
CA GLY A 16 -6.73 -0.88 16.24
C GLY A 16 -7.68 -0.08 15.34
N ARG A 17 -7.16 0.76 14.44
CA ARG A 17 -7.96 1.62 13.55
C ARG A 17 -8.13 0.97 12.18
N PRO A 18 -9.31 1.04 11.56
CA PRO A 18 -9.50 0.56 10.20
C PRO A 18 -8.67 1.39 9.20
N VAL A 19 -8.26 0.75 8.11
CA VAL A 19 -7.58 1.40 6.97
C VAL A 19 -8.62 1.63 5.87
N ILE A 20 -8.76 2.88 5.44
CA ILE A 20 -9.62 3.24 4.30
C ILE A 20 -8.72 3.67 3.13
N CYS A 21 -8.81 2.93 2.03
CA CYS A 21 -8.04 3.17 0.82
C CYS A 21 -8.95 3.79 -0.24
N PHE A 22 -8.64 5.01 -0.68
CA PHE A 22 -9.23 5.60 -1.88
C PHE A 22 -8.32 5.29 -3.07
N VAL A 23 -8.82 4.50 -4.01
CA VAL A 23 -8.05 3.99 -5.15
C VAL A 23 -8.50 4.75 -6.40
N ASP A 24 -7.58 5.56 -6.91
CA ASP A 24 -7.67 6.29 -8.19
C ASP A 24 -6.32 6.13 -8.89
N THR A 25 -6.15 5.04 -9.63
CA THR A 25 -4.85 4.73 -10.23
C THR A 25 -4.99 3.96 -11.53
N SER A 26 -4.27 4.43 -12.56
CA SER A 26 -4.06 3.68 -13.81
C SER A 26 -3.04 2.54 -13.67
N GLY A 27 -2.50 2.32 -12.47
CA GLY A 27 -1.50 1.30 -12.17
C GLY A 27 -0.13 1.86 -11.78
N ALA A 28 0.82 0.95 -11.59
CA ALA A 28 2.20 1.28 -11.27
C ALA A 28 2.88 2.02 -12.44
N TYR A 29 3.68 3.05 -12.14
CA TYR A 29 4.47 3.75 -13.16
C TYR A 29 5.55 2.83 -13.78
N CYS A 30 5.46 2.56 -15.08
CA CYS A 30 6.35 1.65 -15.81
C CYS A 30 7.56 2.40 -16.40
N GLY A 31 8.52 2.82 -15.56
CA GLY A 31 9.74 3.49 -16.01
C GLY A 31 11.02 2.81 -15.52
N ILE A 32 12.10 2.88 -16.32
CA ILE A 32 13.40 2.25 -15.99
C ILE A 32 13.91 2.70 -14.62
N GLY A 33 13.91 4.01 -14.35
CA GLY A 33 14.34 4.51 -13.04
C GLY A 33 13.44 4.05 -11.89
N ALA A 34 12.20 3.63 -12.16
CA ALA A 34 11.30 3.09 -11.15
C ALA A 34 11.66 1.63 -10.80
N GLU A 35 12.04 0.84 -11.80
CA GLU A 35 12.61 -0.50 -11.63
C GLU A 35 13.95 -0.46 -10.88
N GLU A 36 14.87 0.42 -11.28
CA GLU A 36 16.18 0.59 -10.61
C GLU A 36 16.04 0.97 -9.12
N ARG A 37 14.94 1.64 -8.75
CA ARG A 37 14.62 1.99 -7.35
C ARG A 37 13.87 0.89 -6.60
N GLY A 38 13.66 -0.27 -7.22
CA GLY A 38 13.01 -1.43 -6.62
C GLY A 38 11.50 -1.25 -6.43
N GLN A 39 10.80 -0.64 -7.39
CA GLN A 39 9.35 -0.46 -7.29
C GLN A 39 8.59 -1.79 -7.13
N GLY A 40 8.97 -2.81 -7.90
CA GLY A 40 8.37 -4.15 -7.81
C GLY A 40 8.48 -4.73 -6.39
N GLN A 41 9.67 -4.66 -5.78
CA GLN A 41 9.88 -5.08 -4.40
C GLN A 41 9.02 -4.26 -3.43
N ALA A 42 8.95 -2.94 -3.59
CA ALA A 42 8.17 -2.09 -2.70
C ALA A 42 6.65 -2.36 -2.78
N ILE A 43 6.14 -2.78 -3.95
CA ILE A 43 4.76 -3.23 -4.14
C ILE A 43 4.55 -4.58 -3.45
N ALA A 44 5.43 -5.57 -3.70
CA ALA A 44 5.35 -6.90 -3.11
C ALA A 44 5.38 -6.86 -1.57
N GLU A 45 6.31 -6.09 -0.99
CA GLU A 45 6.40 -5.88 0.45
C GLU A 45 5.12 -5.25 1.02
N ASN A 46 4.51 -4.28 0.31
CA ASN A 46 3.25 -3.69 0.74
C ASN A 46 2.14 -4.71 0.81
N LEU A 47 1.96 -5.49 -0.26
CA LEU A 47 0.88 -6.46 -0.37
C LEU A 47 1.03 -7.58 0.66
N LEU A 48 2.25 -8.08 0.83
CA LEU A 48 2.56 -9.10 1.84
C LEU A 48 2.19 -8.61 3.25
N GLU A 49 2.66 -7.42 3.63
CA GLU A 49 2.40 -6.88 4.96
C GLU A 49 0.94 -6.45 5.16
N MET A 50 0.29 -5.94 4.11
CA MET A 50 -1.16 -5.66 4.15
C MET A 50 -1.97 -6.92 4.44
N SER A 51 -1.56 -8.06 3.87
CA SER A 51 -2.27 -9.34 4.05
C SER A 51 -2.22 -9.87 5.49
N THR A 52 -1.28 -9.40 6.30
CA THR A 52 -1.12 -9.82 7.69
C THR A 52 -1.83 -8.91 8.70
N LEU A 53 -2.37 -7.78 8.27
CA LEU A 53 -3.01 -6.82 9.18
C LEU A 53 -4.30 -7.39 9.78
N CYS A 54 -4.46 -7.25 11.09
CA CYS A 54 -5.66 -7.72 11.80
C CYS A 54 -6.81 -6.69 11.81
N VAL A 55 -6.56 -5.45 11.36
CA VAL A 55 -7.58 -4.39 11.30
C VAL A 55 -8.34 -4.44 9.96
N PRO A 56 -9.62 -4.03 9.93
CA PRO A 56 -10.38 -3.98 8.68
C PRO A 56 -9.72 -3.05 7.65
N ILE A 57 -9.62 -3.52 6.41
CA ILE A 57 -9.19 -2.73 5.26
C ILE A 57 -10.38 -2.57 4.31
N ILE A 58 -10.74 -1.33 4.01
CA ILE A 58 -11.83 -0.98 3.11
C ILE A 58 -11.25 -0.22 1.93
N SER A 59 -11.40 -0.78 0.73
CA SER A 59 -10.95 -0.13 -0.51
C SER A 59 -12.15 0.41 -1.28
N ILE A 60 -12.09 1.70 -1.60
CA ILE A 60 -13.11 2.44 -2.35
C ILE A 60 -12.45 2.86 -3.66
N LEU A 61 -12.90 2.28 -4.78
CA LEU A 61 -12.47 2.68 -6.12
C LEU A 61 -13.25 3.94 -6.52
N ILE A 62 -12.52 4.99 -6.84
CA ILE A 62 -13.10 6.29 -7.21
C ILE A 62 -12.70 6.73 -8.64
N GLY A 63 -11.83 5.96 -9.31
CA GLY A 63 -11.30 6.24 -10.65
C GLY A 63 -10.41 5.11 -11.15
#